data_AF-A0A359H5Q1-F1
#
_entry.id   AF-A0A359H5Q1-F1
#
_cell.length_a   1.000
_cell.length_b   1.000
_cell.length_c   1.000
_cell.angle_alpha   90.00
_cell.angle_beta   90.00
_cell.angle_gamma   90.00
#
_symmetry.space_group_name_H-M   'P 1'
#
loop_
_entity.id
_entity.type
_entity.pdbx_description
1 polymer ?
#
loop_
_entity_poly.entity_id
_entity_poly.type
_entity_poly.pdbx_seq_one_letter_code
_entity_poly.pdbx_strand_id
1 'polypeptide(L)'
;MPGAARFQLYRLGLITLPKPRNGNANGRKYSRRTEQGEPKEKIAGPLAAWAPLELKRVVAKKDSCFRNELIDRYHYLGYAPLPGAQIRYMVISSAGYLAAIGFSAAAWCVAQKR
;
A
#
# COMPACT_ATOMS: atom_id res chain seq x y z
N MET A 1 -13.84 8.20 -5.26
CA MET A 1 -13.15 9.12 -6.19
C MET A 1 -13.71 10.55 -6.06
N PRO A 2 -13.40 11.33 -5.00
CA PRO A 2 -13.95 12.69 -4.85
C PRO A 2 -13.07 13.80 -5.47
N GLY A 3 -11.86 13.48 -5.94
CA GLY A 3 -10.89 14.50 -6.36
C GLY A 3 -11.08 15.09 -7.76
N ALA A 4 -11.74 14.37 -8.68
CA ALA A 4 -11.80 14.78 -10.08
C ALA A 4 -12.78 15.93 -10.34
N ALA A 5 -13.94 15.95 -9.65
CA ALA A 5 -14.99 16.93 -9.87
C ALA A 5 -14.52 18.37 -9.64
N ARG A 6 -13.68 18.60 -8.62
CA ARG A 6 -13.18 19.93 -8.28
C ARG A 6 -12.22 20.50 -9.34
N PHE A 7 -11.36 19.67 -9.92
CA PHE A 7 -10.48 20.09 -11.02
C PHE A 7 -11.26 20.29 -12.32
N GLN A 8 -12.31 19.50 -12.56
CA GLN A 8 -13.22 19.68 -13.69
C GLN A 8 -13.90 21.05 -13.63
N LEU A 9 -14.50 21.41 -12.48
CA LEU A 9 -15.19 22.69 -12.29
C LEU A 9 -14.24 23.89 -12.41
N TYR A 10 -13.01 23.77 -11.90
CA TYR A 10 -11.98 24.80 -12.08
C TYR A 10 -11.58 24.98 -13.54
N ARG A 11 -11.38 23.88 -14.29
CA ARG A 11 -11.09 23.92 -15.73
C ARG A 11 -12.23 24.53 -16.55
N LEU A 12 -13.47 24.37 -16.09
CA LEU A 12 -14.65 25.00 -16.68
C LEU A 12 -14.83 26.46 -16.23
N GLY A 13 -13.97 27.01 -15.38
CA GLY A 13 -14.06 28.38 -14.87
C GLY A 13 -15.19 28.62 -13.86
N LEU A 14 -15.86 27.55 -13.39
CA LEU A 14 -17.02 27.64 -12.51
C LEU A 14 -16.66 27.91 -11.04
N ILE A 15 -15.41 27.63 -10.67
CA ILE A 15 -14.86 27.89 -9.34
C ILE A 15 -13.40 28.31 -9.44
N THR A 16 -12.90 29.06 -8.45
CA THR A 16 -11.46 29.35 -8.30
C THR A 16 -10.87 28.47 -7.20
N LEU A 17 -9.73 27.83 -7.46
CA LEU A 17 -9.06 27.01 -6.45
C LEU A 17 -8.10 27.85 -5.60
N PRO A 18 -8.06 27.64 -4.27
CA PRO A 18 -7.02 28.22 -3.45
C PRO A 18 -5.65 27.66 -3.86
N LYS A 19 -4.59 28.46 -3.67
CA LYS A 19 -3.21 28.03 -3.94
C LYS A 19 -2.92 26.68 -3.25
N PRO A 20 -2.24 25.73 -3.91
CA PRO A 20 -1.92 24.44 -3.30
C PRO A 20 -1.16 24.63 -1.98
N ARG A 21 -1.66 23.99 -0.92
CA ARG A 21 -1.01 24.03 0.40
C ARG A 21 0.18 23.09 0.49
N ASN A 22 0.14 21.98 -0.24
CA ASN A 22 1.18 20.95 -0.24
C ASN A 22 1.57 20.62 -1.68
N GLY A 23 2.82 20.18 -1.86
CA GLY A 23 3.28 19.63 -3.14
C GLY A 23 2.53 18.34 -3.50
N ASN A 24 2.42 18.07 -4.80
CA ASN A 24 1.88 16.81 -5.29
C ASN A 24 2.88 15.67 -5.03
N ALA A 25 2.42 14.58 -4.42
CA ALA A 25 3.22 13.37 -4.20
C ALA A 25 2.94 12.28 -5.24
N ASN A 26 2.06 12.51 -6.21
CA ASN A 26 1.77 11.56 -7.28
C ASN A 26 3.04 11.20 -8.05
N GLY A 27 3.25 9.90 -8.26
CA GLY A 27 4.42 9.37 -8.97
C GLY A 27 5.71 9.33 -8.15
N ARG A 28 5.72 9.79 -6.88
CA ARG A 28 6.89 9.59 -6.01
C ARG A 28 7.07 8.11 -5.72
N LYS A 29 8.21 7.57 -6.13
CA LYS A 29 8.64 6.23 -5.75
C LYS A 29 8.79 6.15 -4.22
N TYR A 30 8.43 5.00 -3.66
CA TYR A 30 8.71 4.75 -2.26
C TYR A 30 10.22 4.53 -2.09
N SER A 31 10.84 5.20 -1.12
CA SER A 31 12.30 5.18 -0.96
C SER A 31 12.75 4.86 0.47
N ARG A 32 11.81 4.62 1.39
CA ARG A 32 12.17 4.31 2.77
C ARG A 32 12.82 2.92 2.83
N ARG A 33 13.98 2.87 3.49
CA ARG A 33 14.76 1.66 3.75
C ARG A 33 15.12 1.61 5.23
N THR A 34 14.95 0.45 5.84
CA THR A 34 15.30 0.15 7.23
C THR A 34 16.05 -1.17 7.30
N GLU A 35 16.90 -1.33 8.31
CA GLU A 35 17.62 -2.59 8.57
C GLU A 35 16.67 -3.77 8.77
N GLN A 36 15.51 -3.52 9.39
CA GLN A 36 14.47 -4.52 9.60
C GLN A 36 13.90 -5.07 8.27
N GLY A 37 13.98 -4.29 7.19
CA GLY A 37 13.49 -4.67 5.87
C GLY A 37 14.52 -5.40 5.00
N GLU A 38 15.75 -5.57 5.49
CA GLU A 38 16.80 -6.30 4.76
C GLU A 38 16.46 -7.79 4.61
N PRO A 39 16.98 -8.45 3.55
CA PRO A 39 16.76 -9.87 3.34
C PRO A 39 17.23 -10.68 4.53
N LYS A 40 16.34 -11.55 5.04
CA LYS A 40 16.68 -12.54 6.05
C LYS A 40 17.06 -13.86 5.40
N GLU A 41 17.58 -14.78 6.20
CA GLU A 41 17.84 -16.15 5.77
C GLU A 41 16.61 -16.77 5.12
N LYS A 42 16.84 -17.54 4.06
CA LYS A 42 15.77 -18.23 3.35
C LYS A 42 15.18 -19.28 4.26
N ILE A 43 13.87 -19.19 4.45
CA ILE A 43 13.11 -20.14 5.24
C ILE A 43 12.70 -21.29 4.31
N ALA A 44 13.02 -22.53 4.71
CA ALA A 44 12.66 -23.73 3.98
C ALA A 44 12.06 -24.78 4.93
N GLY A 45 11.13 -25.59 4.43
CA GLY A 45 10.47 -26.63 5.20
C GLY A 45 8.95 -26.52 5.20
N PRO A 46 8.25 -27.46 5.87
CA PRO A 46 6.80 -27.49 5.93
C PRO A 46 6.25 -26.29 6.72
N LEU A 47 5.08 -25.77 6.31
CA LEU A 47 4.43 -24.64 6.97
C LEU A 47 4.17 -24.90 8.46
N ALA A 48 3.90 -26.16 8.83
CA ALA A 48 3.67 -26.59 10.20
C ALA A 48 4.85 -26.30 11.13
N ALA A 49 6.10 -26.29 10.63
CA ALA A 49 7.28 -25.95 11.42
C ALA A 49 7.32 -24.47 11.84
N TRP A 50 6.54 -23.63 11.17
CA TRP A 50 6.47 -22.18 11.40
C TRP A 50 5.16 -21.78 12.09
N ALA A 51 4.36 -22.75 12.55
CA ALA A 51 3.18 -22.48 13.34
C ALA A 51 3.55 -22.06 14.77
N PRO A 52 2.72 -21.23 15.44
CA PRO A 52 1.51 -20.61 14.92
C PRO A 52 1.81 -19.44 13.98
N LEU A 53 0.88 -19.20 13.04
CA LEU A 53 0.90 -18.01 12.19
C LEU A 53 -0.06 -16.96 12.74
N GLU A 54 0.46 -15.76 12.96
CA GLU A 54 -0.33 -14.63 13.43
C GLU A 54 -0.62 -13.66 12.28
N LEU A 55 -1.90 -13.30 12.10
CA LEU A 55 -2.31 -12.23 11.20
C LEU A 55 -2.48 -10.93 11.98
N LYS A 56 -1.48 -10.06 11.91
CA LYS A 56 -1.53 -8.73 12.53
C LYS A 56 -2.12 -7.70 11.57
N ARG A 57 -3.25 -7.09 11.93
CA ARG A 57 -3.82 -5.96 11.17
C ARG A 57 -2.91 -4.74 11.26
N VAL A 58 -2.61 -4.13 10.12
CA VAL A 58 -1.77 -2.92 10.01
C VAL A 58 -2.63 -1.68 10.20
N VAL A 59 -2.54 -1.08 11.39
CA VAL A 59 -3.28 0.13 11.77
C VAL A 59 -2.34 1.30 12.03
N ALA A 60 -1.22 1.06 12.71
CA ALA A 60 -0.27 2.11 13.07
C ALA A 60 0.54 2.61 11.87
N LYS A 61 0.93 3.90 11.90
CA LYS A 61 1.77 4.52 10.86
C LYS A 61 3.11 3.81 10.69
N LYS A 62 3.75 3.40 11.79
CA LYS A 62 5.02 2.67 11.77
C LYS A 62 4.89 1.35 11.00
N ASP A 63 3.89 0.54 11.33
CA ASP A 63 3.60 -0.74 10.69
C ASP A 63 3.23 -0.55 9.21
N SER A 64 2.49 0.52 8.89
CA SER A 64 2.17 0.87 7.50
C SER A 64 3.42 1.19 6.69
N CYS A 65 4.35 1.97 7.25
CA CYS A 65 5.60 2.27 6.55
C CYS A 65 6.47 1.02 6.36
N PHE A 66 6.55 0.17 7.39
CA PHE A 66 7.32 -1.06 7.28
C PHE A 66 6.73 -2.01 6.23
N ARG A 67 5.40 -2.18 6.21
CA ARG A 67 4.71 -2.92 5.15
C ARG A 67 4.98 -2.34 3.76
N ASN A 68 4.89 -1.03 3.60
CA ASN A 68 5.14 -0.37 2.31
C ASN A 68 6.57 -0.60 1.83
N GLU A 69 7.54 -0.60 2.75
CA GLU A 69 8.92 -0.97 2.44
C GLU A 69 9.04 -2.41 1.96
N LEU A 70 8.42 -3.37 2.65
CA LEU A 70 8.45 -4.78 2.23
C LEU A 70 7.81 -4.99 0.85
N ILE A 71 6.68 -4.33 0.57
CA ILE A 71 6.04 -4.38 -0.75
C ILE A 71 6.98 -3.78 -1.81
N ASP A 72 7.57 -2.62 -1.54
CA ASP A 72 8.47 -1.97 -2.49
C ASP A 72 9.73 -2.81 -2.79
N ARG A 73 10.30 -3.47 -1.78
CA ARG A 73 11.51 -4.31 -1.92
C ARG A 73 11.24 -5.64 -2.61
N TYR A 74 10.18 -6.33 -2.23
CA TYR A 74 10.00 -7.77 -2.53
C TYR A 74 8.84 -8.08 -3.47
N HIS A 75 7.90 -7.14 -3.67
CA HIS A 75 6.82 -7.36 -4.63
C HIS A 75 7.32 -7.06 -6.04
N TYR A 76 7.11 -7.98 -6.97
CA TYR A 76 7.58 -7.86 -8.36
C TYR A 76 7.03 -6.63 -9.11
N LEU A 77 5.89 -6.07 -8.67
CA LEU A 77 5.34 -4.81 -9.21
C LEU A 77 5.83 -3.53 -8.49
N GLY A 78 6.63 -3.67 -7.43
CA GLY A 78 7.00 -2.57 -6.54
C GLY A 78 5.81 -1.99 -5.77
N TYR A 79 6.04 -0.86 -5.10
CA TYR A 79 4.99 -0.20 -4.31
C TYR A 79 4.17 0.78 -5.13
N ALA A 80 2.85 0.55 -5.14
CA ALA A 80 1.84 1.53 -5.50
C ALA A 80 0.80 1.64 -4.37
N PRO A 81 0.31 2.85 -4.02
CA PRO A 81 -0.75 3.00 -3.04
C PRO A 81 -2.02 2.26 -3.48
N LEU A 82 -2.58 1.45 -2.58
CA LEU A 82 -3.85 0.78 -2.84
C LEU A 82 -4.98 1.82 -3.00
N PRO A 83 -5.85 1.70 -4.03
CA PRO A 83 -6.93 2.63 -4.25
C PRO A 83 -8.04 2.45 -3.20
N GLY A 84 -8.70 3.56 -2.85
CA GLY A 84 -9.90 3.52 -2.01
C GLY A 84 -9.68 3.02 -0.58
N ALA A 85 -10.75 2.49 0.02
CA ALA A 85 -10.70 1.89 1.34
C ALA A 85 -9.88 0.60 1.28
N GLN A 86 -9.00 0.40 2.27
CA GLN A 86 -8.08 -0.73 2.30
C GLN A 86 -8.00 -1.35 3.67
N ILE A 87 -7.81 -2.66 3.71
CA ILE A 87 -7.45 -3.42 4.90
C ILE A 87 -6.17 -4.21 4.63
N ARG A 88 -5.25 -4.19 5.60
CA ARG A 88 -3.88 -4.62 5.41
C ARG A 88 -3.44 -5.48 6.59
N TYR A 89 -2.68 -6.53 6.31
CA TYR A 89 -2.20 -7.48 7.29
C TYR A 89 -0.72 -7.80 7.07
N MET A 90 -0.03 -8.12 8.17
CA MET A 90 1.26 -8.79 8.18
C MET A 90 1.07 -10.21 8.71
N VAL A 91 1.71 -11.19 8.07
CA VAL A 91 1.78 -12.58 8.57
C VAL A 91 3.09 -12.74 9.33
N ILE A 92 2.99 -13.16 10.59
CA ILE A 92 4.11 -13.29 11.52
C ILE A 92 4.20 -14.74 12.00
N SER A 93 5.41 -15.25 12.14
CA SER A 93 5.72 -16.53 12.79
C SER A 93 6.90 -16.39 13.74
N SER A 94 7.32 -17.49 14.36
CA SER A 94 8.57 -17.58 15.13
C SER A 94 9.81 -17.17 14.33
N ALA A 95 9.80 -17.31 12.99
CA ALA A 95 10.87 -16.87 12.11
C ALA A 95 10.79 -15.37 11.74
N GLY A 96 9.72 -14.68 12.13
CA GLY A 96 9.47 -13.27 11.87
C GLY A 96 8.40 -13.03 10.81
N TYR A 97 8.58 -11.99 10.00
CA TYR A 97 7.60 -11.57 9.00
C TYR A 97 7.69 -12.46 7.75
N LEU A 98 6.62 -13.21 7.46
CA LEU A 98 6.57 -14.13 6.33
C LEU A 98 5.89 -13.53 5.10
N ALA A 99 4.88 -12.69 5.29
CA ALA A 99 4.12 -12.11 4.19
C ALA A 99 3.45 -10.77 4.54
N ALA A 100 3.15 -10.00 3.51
CA ALA A 100 2.33 -8.79 3.59
C ALA A 100 1.12 -8.94 2.66
N ILE A 101 -0.08 -8.90 3.23
CA ILE A 101 -1.34 -9.09 2.49
C ILE A 101 -2.15 -7.80 2.55
N GLY A 102 -2.92 -7.49 1.51
CA GLY A 102 -3.88 -6.40 1.56
C GLY A 102 -5.01 -6.56 0.58
N PHE A 103 -6.16 -6.05 0.99
CA PHE A 103 -7.37 -5.98 0.20
C PHE A 103 -7.75 -4.51 0.08
N SER A 104 -8.17 -4.12 -1.11
CA SER A 104 -8.68 -2.78 -1.39
C SER A 104 -10.05 -2.86 -2.02
N ALA A 105 -10.87 -1.84 -1.80
CA ALA A 105 -12.11 -1.70 -2.52
C ALA A 105 -11.83 -1.71 -4.04
N ALA A 106 -12.62 -2.46 -4.79
CA ALA A 106 -12.55 -2.42 -6.25
C ALA A 106 -12.78 -0.96 -6.69
N ALA A 107 -11.84 -0.41 -7.46
CA ALA A 107 -12.14 0.78 -8.22
C ALA A 107 -13.21 0.37 -9.24
N TRP A 108 -14.41 0.95 -9.15
CA TRP A 108 -15.48 0.68 -10.10
C TRP A 108 -14.99 1.06 -11.50
N CYS A 109 -14.60 0.07 -12.32
CA CYS A 109 -14.45 0.23 -13.75
C CYS A 109 -15.82 -0.02 -14.38
N VAL A 110 -16.68 1.00 -14.46
CA VAL A 110 -17.71 0.98 -15.51
C VAL A 110 -17.01 1.37 -16.80
N ALA A 111 -16.56 0.37 -17.55
CA ALA A 111 -16.31 0.55 -18.96
C ALA A 111 -17.09 -0.55 -19.68
N GLN A 112 -18.38 -0.31 -19.92
CA GLN A 112 -19.01 -0.90 -21.09
C GLN A 112 -18.33 -0.26 -22.30
N LYS A 113 -17.44 -1.00 -22.96
CA LYS A 113 -17.12 -0.70 -24.36
C LYS A 113 -18.38 -1.01 -25.17
N ARG A 114 -18.91 0.01 -25.83
CA ARG A 114 -19.70 -0.19 -27.05
C ARG A 114 -18.72 -0.51 -28.18
#